data_AF-A0A2E9WBZ3-F1
#
_entry.id   AF-A0A2E9WBZ3-F1
#
_cell.length_a   1.000
_cell.length_b   1.000
_cell.length_c   1.000
_cell.angle_alpha   90.00
_cell.angle_beta   90.00
_cell.angle_gamma   90.00
#
_symmetry.space_group_name_H-M   'P 1'
#
loop_
_entity.id
_entity.type
_entity.pdbx_description
1 polymer ?
#
loop_
_entity_poly.entity_id
_entity_poly.type
_entity_poly.pdbx_seq_one_letter_code
_entity_poly.pdbx_strand_id
1 'polypeptide(L)'
;MSRPTPAPTPTTMGHFAPETIRRGAIACLPLLPSTIIFGAVLGVLASQRGLSLGELLFMSLTVFAGSAQFVSVDLWRETVPAATIIIATAVINMRYILIGASLRPVFR
;
A
#
# COMPACT_ATOMS: atom_id res chain seq x y z
N MET A 1 -2.74 -47.79 -26.68
CA MET A 1 -2.69 -46.32 -26.56
C MET A 1 -3.85 -45.89 -25.67
N SER A 2 -3.66 -45.88 -24.35
CA SER A 2 -4.68 -45.43 -23.38
C SER A 2 -4.70 -43.90 -23.35
N ARG A 3 -5.88 -43.29 -23.52
CA ARG A 3 -6.05 -41.85 -23.40
C ARG A 3 -5.68 -41.41 -21.98
N PRO A 4 -4.93 -40.31 -21.79
CA PRO A 4 -4.69 -39.74 -20.47
C PRO A 4 -6.03 -39.38 -19.81
N THR A 5 -6.22 -39.82 -18.56
CA THR A 5 -7.36 -39.41 -17.73
C THR A 5 -7.36 -37.88 -17.58
N PRO A 6 -8.48 -37.18 -17.84
CA PRO A 6 -8.54 -35.74 -17.63
C PRO A 6 -8.27 -35.41 -16.16
N ALA A 7 -7.38 -34.45 -15.91
CA ALA A 7 -7.10 -33.96 -14.57
C ALA A 7 -8.38 -33.45 -13.90
N PRO A 8 -8.58 -33.67 -12.59
CA PRO A 8 -9.75 -33.18 -11.89
C PRO A 8 -9.85 -31.66 -12.04
N THR A 9 -11.00 -31.20 -12.53
CA THR A 9 -11.33 -29.77 -12.65
C THR A 9 -11.12 -29.10 -11.28
N PRO A 10 -10.35 -28.00 -11.19
CA PRO A 10 -10.18 -27.30 -9.93
C PRO A 10 -11.57 -26.91 -9.45
N THR A 11 -11.99 -27.46 -8.31
CA THR A 11 -13.22 -27.06 -7.64
C THR A 11 -13.13 -25.55 -7.45
N THR A 12 -14.06 -24.80 -8.05
CA THR A 12 -14.17 -23.35 -7.92
C THR A 12 -14.42 -23.01 -6.46
N MET A 13 -13.38 -23.01 -5.62
CA MET A 13 -13.44 -22.41 -4.30
C MET A 13 -13.78 -20.95 -4.53
N GLY A 14 -14.95 -20.52 -4.08
CA GLY A 14 -15.34 -19.13 -4.16
C GLY A 14 -14.18 -18.25 -3.68
N HIS A 15 -13.80 -17.26 -4.49
CA HIS A 15 -12.66 -16.40 -4.17
C HIS A 15 -12.81 -15.69 -2.82
N PHE A 16 -14.05 -15.55 -2.33
CA PHE A 16 -14.41 -15.00 -1.03
C PHE A 16 -14.84 -16.04 0.02
N ALA A 17 -14.53 -17.32 -0.19
CA ALA A 17 -14.76 -18.33 0.84
C ALA A 17 -13.90 -18.05 2.09
N PRO A 18 -14.39 -18.30 3.31
CA PRO A 18 -13.65 -18.05 4.55
C PRO A 18 -12.25 -18.68 4.56
N GLU A 19 -12.10 -19.89 4.00
CA GLU A 19 -10.82 -20.58 3.90
C GLU A 19 -9.84 -19.89 2.94
N THR A 20 -10.34 -19.25 1.88
CA THR A 20 -9.51 -18.46 0.96
C THR A 20 -9.07 -17.14 1.61
N ILE A 21 -9.96 -16.47 2.35
CA ILE A 21 -9.62 -15.27 3.14
C ILE A 21 -8.58 -15.61 4.20
N ARG A 22 -8.75 -16.71 4.94
CA ARG A 22 -7.81 -17.18 5.96
C ARG A 22 -6.43 -17.46 5.38
N ARG A 23 -6.37 -18.18 4.25
CA ARG A 23 -5.11 -18.44 3.55
C ARG A 23 -4.44 -17.16 3.07
N GLY A 24 -5.21 -16.21 2.53
CA GLY A 24 -4.71 -14.88 2.16
C GLY A 24 -4.13 -14.11 3.35
N ALA A 25 -4.83 -14.08 4.48
CA ALA A 25 -4.35 -13.45 5.70
C ALA A 25 -3.04 -14.08 6.21
N ILE A 26 -2.95 -15.42 6.18
CA ILE A 26 -1.72 -16.14 6.56
C ILE A 26 -0.58 -15.84 5.58
N ALA A 27 -0.87 -15.76 4.28
CA ALA A 27 0.13 -15.42 3.26
C ALA A 27 0.70 -13.99 3.44
N CYS A 28 -0.03 -13.11 4.13
CA CYS A 28 0.45 -11.76 4.45
C CYS A 28 1.34 -11.69 5.70
N LEU A 29 1.43 -12.76 6.52
CA LEU A 29 2.24 -12.74 7.75
C LEU A 29 3.70 -12.33 7.53
N PRO A 30 4.40 -12.74 6.45
CA PRO A 30 5.77 -12.31 6.19
C PRO A 30 5.92 -10.80 5.96
N LEU A 31 4.84 -10.08 5.62
CA LEU A 31 4.87 -8.62 5.47
C LEU A 31 4.79 -7.87 6.81
N LEU A 32 4.31 -8.53 7.87
CA LEU A 32 4.08 -7.88 9.18
C LEU A 32 5.30 -7.17 9.76
N PRO A 33 6.53 -7.73 9.74
CA PRO A 33 7.68 -7.03 10.31
C PRO A 33 7.90 -5.66 9.67
N SER A 34 7.74 -5.58 8.34
CA SER A 34 7.92 -4.33 7.60
C SER A 34 6.81 -3.32 7.90
N THR A 35 5.55 -3.78 7.94
CA THR A 35 4.42 -2.88 8.21
C THR A 35 4.37 -2.41 9.66
N ILE A 36 4.81 -3.22 10.62
CA ILE A 36 4.96 -2.83 12.02
C ILE A 36 6.01 -1.73 12.15
N ILE A 37 7.19 -1.90 11.56
CA ILE A 37 8.25 -0.89 11.60
C ILE A 37 7.77 0.40 10.91
N PHE A 38 7.17 0.29 9.72
CA PHE A 38 6.59 1.43 9.02
C PHE A 38 5.58 2.19 9.88
N GLY A 39 4.63 1.48 10.48
CA GLY A 39 3.59 2.06 11.34
C GLY A 39 4.16 2.71 12.60
N ALA A 40 5.18 2.11 13.21
CA ALA A 40 5.85 2.69 14.38
C ALA A 40 6.54 4.01 14.03
N VAL A 41 7.31 4.06 12.95
CA VAL A 41 8.01 5.28 12.51
C VAL A 41 7.01 6.37 12.12
N LEU A 42 5.98 6.02 11.35
CA LEU A 42 4.94 6.97 10.95
C LEU A 42 4.12 7.45 12.16
N GLY A 43 3.84 6.59 13.12
CA GLY A 43 3.12 6.93 14.36
C GLY A 43 3.91 7.90 15.24
N VAL A 44 5.22 7.68 15.39
CA VAL A 44 6.11 8.63 16.09
C VAL A 44 6.10 9.99 15.39
N LEU A 45 6.23 10.00 14.07
CA LEU A 45 6.19 11.24 13.29
C LEU A 45 4.84 11.95 13.43
N ALA A 46 3.73 11.22 13.32
CA ALA A 46 2.38 11.77 13.45
C ALA A 46 2.13 12.38 14.84
N SER A 47 2.60 11.71 15.91
CA SER A 47 2.52 12.22 17.28
C SER A 47 3.29 13.53 17.45
N GLN A 48 4.48 13.66 16.84
CA GLN A 48 5.25 14.92 16.88
C GLN A 48 4.56 16.06 16.14
N ARG A 49 3.71 15.75 15.16
CA ARG A 49 2.97 16.74 14.36
C ARG A 49 1.55 16.99 14.86
N GLY A 50 1.17 16.39 15.99
CA GLY A 50 -0.12 16.59 16.64
C GLY A 50 -1.30 15.96 15.91
N LEU A 51 -1.07 15.00 15.00
CA LEU A 51 -2.17 14.27 14.38
C LEU A 51 -2.81 13.34 15.42
N SER A 52 -4.13 13.32 15.42
CA SER A 52 -4.90 12.30 16.14
C SER A 52 -4.71 10.92 15.50
N LEU A 53 -4.97 9.88 16.30
CA LEU A 53 -4.97 8.51 15.79
C LEU A 53 -5.99 8.33 14.65
N GLY A 54 -7.16 8.99 14.74
CA GLY A 54 -8.19 8.94 13.71
C GLY A 54 -7.72 9.50 12.37
N GLU A 55 -7.05 10.66 12.38
CA GLU A 55 -6.48 11.26 11.16
C GLU A 55 -5.40 10.38 10.54
N LEU A 56 -4.51 9.82 11.37
CA LEU A 56 -3.45 8.92 10.89
C LEU A 56 -4.04 7.63 10.27
N LEU A 57 -5.06 7.05 10.90
CA LEU A 57 -5.75 5.87 10.37
C LEU A 57 -6.50 6.19 9.08
N PHE A 58 -7.18 7.34 9.02
CA PHE A 58 -7.85 7.79 7.81
C PHE A 58 -6.85 7.98 6.65
N MET A 59 -5.71 8.61 6.92
CA MET A 59 -4.64 8.74 5.93
C MET A 59 -4.12 7.37 5.49
N SER A 60 -3.95 6.43 6.43
CA SER A 60 -3.47 5.09 6.12
C SER A 60 -4.44 4.27 5.28
N LEU A 61 -5.74 4.45 5.48
CA LEU A 61 -6.81 3.79 4.73
C LEU A 61 -6.98 4.36 3.32
N THR A 62 -6.73 5.65 3.14
CA THR A 62 -7.00 6.36 1.87
C THR A 62 -5.76 6.53 0.99
N VAL A 63 -4.58 6.68 1.59
CA VAL A 63 -3.33 6.95 0.88
C VAL A 63 -2.51 5.67 0.79
N PHE A 64 -2.50 5.02 -0.37
CA PHE A 64 -1.71 3.79 -0.55
C PHE A 64 -0.18 4.05 -0.60
N ALA A 65 0.24 5.24 -1.03
CA ALA A 65 1.66 5.55 -1.21
C ALA A 65 2.36 5.89 0.12
N GLY A 66 3.11 4.94 0.69
CA GLY A 66 3.79 5.12 1.98
C GLY A 66 4.77 6.31 2.04
N SER A 67 5.51 6.62 0.97
CA SER A 67 6.35 7.82 0.91
C SER A 67 5.55 9.12 0.92
N ALA A 68 4.34 9.11 0.36
CA ALA A 68 3.45 10.25 0.38
C ALA A 68 2.94 10.50 1.80
N GLN A 69 2.61 9.43 2.54
CA GLN A 69 2.21 9.52 3.94
C GLN A 69 3.30 10.19 4.80
N PHE A 70 4.56 9.78 4.65
CA PHE A 70 5.67 10.39 5.38
C PHE A 70 5.83 11.89 5.05
N VAL A 71 5.82 12.27 3.76
CA VAL A 71 5.91 13.68 3.37
C VAL A 71 4.70 14.49 3.86
N SER A 72 3.49 13.94 3.76
CA SER A 72 2.28 14.61 4.23
C SER A 72 2.33 14.89 5.71
N VAL A 73 2.68 13.89 6.53
CA VAL A 73 2.81 14.07 7.97
C VAL A 73 3.97 15.01 8.28
N ASP A 74 5.12 14.86 7.61
CA ASP A 74 6.28 15.75 7.78
C ASP A 74 6.03 17.21 7.37
N LEU A 75 4.98 17.50 6.61
CA LEU A 75 4.55 18.86 6.31
C LEU A 75 3.32 19.30 7.10
N TRP A 76 2.73 18.42 7.92
CA TRP A 76 1.50 18.68 8.66
C TRP A 76 1.75 19.70 9.78
N ARG A 77 1.40 20.96 9.51
CA ARG A 77 1.45 22.09 10.44
C ARG A 77 0.38 23.10 10.04
N GLU A 78 -0.21 23.81 11.00
CA GLU A 78 -1.26 24.81 10.75
C GLU A 78 -0.85 25.92 9.76
N THR A 79 0.45 26.25 9.72
CA THR A 79 0.99 27.31 8.88
C THR A 79 1.29 26.88 7.44
N VAL A 80 1.25 25.58 7.15
CA VAL A 80 1.58 25.06 5.81
C VAL A 80 0.31 24.98 4.97
N PRO A 81 0.25 25.67 3.82
CA PRO A 81 -0.90 25.54 2.92
C PRO A 81 -1.08 24.10 2.44
N ALA A 82 -2.31 23.61 2.41
CA ALA A 82 -2.61 22.25 1.93
C ALA A 82 -2.11 22.00 0.49
N ALA A 83 -2.12 23.04 -0.35
CA ALA A 83 -1.57 22.98 -1.71
C ALA A 83 -0.08 22.58 -1.73
N THR A 84 0.71 23.02 -0.75
CA THR A 84 2.13 22.64 -0.62
C THR A 84 2.28 21.14 -0.40
N ILE A 85 1.45 20.57 0.48
CA ILE A 85 1.45 19.12 0.75
C ILE A 85 1.03 18.34 -0.51
N ILE A 86 0.00 18.80 -1.22
CA ILE A 86 -0.48 18.19 -2.46
C ILE A 86 0.62 18.20 -3.54
N ILE A 87 1.31 19.33 -3.72
CA ILE A 87 2.39 19.45 -4.70
C ILE A 87 3.57 18.55 -4.31
N ALA A 88 4.01 18.58 -3.05
CA ALA A 88 5.11 17.75 -2.57
C ALA A 88 4.82 16.25 -2.75
N THR A 89 3.59 15.82 -2.42
CA THR A 89 3.16 14.44 -2.61
C THR A 89 3.05 14.07 -4.09
N ALA A 90 2.56 14.96 -4.96
CA ALA A 90 2.55 14.72 -6.40
C ALA A 90 3.97 14.55 -6.95
N VAL A 91 4.90 15.44 -6.57
CA VAL A 91 6.30 15.43 -7.02
C VAL A 91 7.00 14.13 -6.60
N ILE A 92 6.91 13.72 -5.33
CA ILE A 92 7.57 12.47 -4.89
C ILE A 92 6.98 11.22 -5.57
N ASN A 93 5.70 11.27 -5.96
CA ASN A 93 5.04 10.17 -6.67
C ASN A 93 5.27 10.19 -8.19
N MET A 94 5.90 11.22 -8.77
CA MET A 94 6.30 11.22 -10.18
C MET A 94 7.21 10.04 -10.55
N ARG A 95 7.77 9.33 -9.55
CA ARG A 95 8.42 8.02 -9.75
C ARG A 95 7.57 7.05 -10.57
N TYR A 96 6.24 7.09 -10.48
CA TYR A 96 5.39 6.21 -11.28
C TYR A 96 5.44 6.55 -12.77
N ILE A 97 5.62 7.83 -13.13
CA ILE A 97 5.83 8.26 -14.52
C ILE A 97 7.17 7.72 -15.01
N LEU A 98 8.23 7.82 -14.21
CA LEU A 98 9.56 7.32 -14.56
C LEU A 98 9.58 5.79 -14.69
N ILE A 99 8.90 5.08 -13.78
CA ILE A 99 8.71 3.63 -13.87
C ILE A 99 7.97 3.30 -15.17
N GLY A 100 6.86 3.97 -15.47
CA GLY A 100 6.13 3.80 -16.73
C GLY A 100 7.01 4.02 -17.97
N ALA A 101 7.81 5.08 -17.97
CA ALA A 101 8.75 5.38 -19.06
C ALA A 101 9.82 4.29 -19.23
N SER A 102 10.31 3.72 -18.11
CA SER A 102 11.31 2.65 -18.12
C SER A 102 10.79 1.32 -18.67
N LEU A 103 9.47 1.10 -18.61
CA LEU A 103 8.82 -0.12 -19.11
C LEU A 103 8.62 -0.13 -20.63
N ARG A 104 8.95 0.97 -21.33
CA ARG A 104 8.85 1.07 -22.80
C ARG A 104 9.48 -0.10 -23.57
N PRO A 105 10.60 -0.73 -23.15
CA PRO A 105 11.15 -1.90 -23.83
C PRO A 105 10.35 -3.20 -23.62
N VAL A 106 9.65 -3.32 -22.49
CA VAL A 106 8.85 -4.49 -22.11
C VAL A 106 7.53 -4.52 -22.88
N PHE A 107 6.97 -3.34 -23.16
CA PHE A 107 5.70 -3.17 -23.87
C PHE A 107 5.88 -2.78 -25.35
N ARG A 108 6.97 -3.21 -25.98
CA ARG A 108 7.11 -3.11 -27.44
C ARG A 108 6.32 -4.19 -28.14
#